data_AF-A0A165XMT3-F1
#
_entry.id   AF-A0A165XMT3-F1
#
_cell.length_a   1.000
_cell.length_b   1.000
_cell.length_c   1.000
_cell.angle_alpha   90.00
_cell.angle_beta   90.00
_cell.angle_gamma   90.00
#
_symmetry.space_group_name_H-M   'P 1'
#
loop_
_entity.id
_entity.type
_entity.pdbx_description
1 polymer ?
#
loop_
_entity_poly.entity_id
_entity_poly.type
_entity_poly.pdbx_seq_one_letter_code
_entity_poly.pdbx_strand_id
1 'polypeptide(L)'
;MDQGAEFLFVRGSSEWSAIAREMKHMKIVRAPGKEVGGVKHEANIKDENDAAAERTVIAISDDSDSDTEAGDAAELPDDVNAAMPMDVDDEGEGVGAVNSVSKPEHLKVVDDWRNAHPAAPWPVPPVELAQVLYAHIKKVWSLKDNDKPRAPLPAAVLHHLDSPLSQKWLTKQIVHIKMLPNRKRRVLVDGPIFYDTLVAAHRGSSGNAHNTASTMRKQIGKKFVLGPKSDFYALWVSRCPGCNQ
;
A
#
# COMPACT_ATOMS: atom_id res chain seq x y z
N MET A 1 -9.74 28.86 39.83
CA MET A 1 -8.30 28.78 39.58
C MET A 1 -8.12 28.23 38.20
N ASP A 2 -7.26 28.88 37.44
CA ASP A 2 -7.11 28.76 36.00
C ASP A 2 -6.78 27.36 35.50
N GLN A 3 -7.46 27.08 34.39
CA GLN A 3 -7.10 26.26 33.24
C GLN A 3 -5.76 25.51 33.30
N GLY A 4 -5.83 24.18 33.33
CA GLY A 4 -4.74 23.29 32.93
C GLY A 4 -5.10 22.57 31.62
N ALA A 5 -5.03 23.28 30.49
CA ALA A 5 -4.99 22.63 29.19
C ALA A 5 -3.53 22.29 28.88
N GLU A 6 -3.20 20.99 28.85
CA GLU A 6 -1.86 20.53 28.47
C GLU A 6 -1.91 19.99 27.04
N PHE A 7 -1.03 20.55 26.21
CA PHE A 7 -0.89 20.22 24.80
C PHE A 7 0.35 19.36 24.61
N LEU A 8 0.21 18.29 23.83
CA LEU A 8 1.33 17.52 23.31
C LEU A 8 2.06 18.35 22.23
N PHE A 9 3.30 18.73 22.51
CA PHE A 9 4.20 19.33 21.51
C PHE A 9 5.24 18.30 21.10
N VAL A 10 5.09 17.77 19.90
CA VAL A 10 6.10 16.93 19.25
C VAL A 10 7.01 17.86 18.45
N ARG A 11 8.28 17.99 18.84
CA ARG A 11 9.29 18.74 18.09
C ARG A 11 10.29 17.75 17.50
N GLY A 12 10.37 17.73 16.17
CA GLY A 12 11.25 16.85 15.39
C GLY A 12 11.54 17.48 14.02
N SER A 13 12.33 16.82 13.17
CA SER A 13 12.65 17.32 11.83
C SER A 13 11.37 17.63 11.02
N SER A 14 11.45 18.46 9.98
CA SER A 14 10.27 18.92 9.22
C SER A 14 9.39 17.79 8.67
N GLU A 15 9.94 16.59 8.56
CA GLU A 15 9.27 15.34 8.17
C GLU A 15 8.23 14.86 9.19
N TRP A 16 8.31 15.30 10.46
CA TRP A 16 7.42 14.93 11.55
C TRP A 16 6.21 15.86 11.69
N SER A 17 6.13 16.91 10.87
CA SER A 17 5.06 17.92 10.94
C SER A 17 3.66 17.33 10.68
N ALA A 18 3.57 16.26 9.88
CA ALA A 18 2.33 15.52 9.65
C ALA A 18 1.89 14.74 10.92
N ILE A 19 2.83 14.06 11.57
CA ILE A 19 2.62 13.29 12.81
C ILE A 19 2.23 14.23 13.97
N ALA A 20 2.90 15.38 14.08
CA ALA A 20 2.58 16.39 15.07
C ALA A 20 1.18 17.00 14.89
N ARG A 21 0.66 17.03 13.64
CA ARG A 21 -0.71 17.46 13.34
C ARG A 21 -1.75 16.41 13.77
N GLU A 22 -1.47 15.13 13.61
CA GLU A 22 -2.37 14.04 14.02
C GLU A 22 -2.43 13.86 15.55
N MET A 23 -1.32 14.03 16.25
CA MET A 23 -1.28 13.87 17.72
C MET A 23 -2.05 14.96 18.50
N LYS A 24 -2.49 16.04 17.85
CA LYS A 24 -3.34 17.08 18.48
C LYS A 24 -4.74 16.58 18.87
N HIS A 25 -5.16 15.41 18.38
CA HIS A 25 -6.52 14.88 18.58
C HIS A 25 -6.56 13.58 19.40
N MET A 26 -5.49 13.24 20.12
CA MET A 26 -5.46 12.04 20.97
C MET A 26 -5.68 12.37 22.45
N LYS A 27 -6.62 11.66 23.08
CA LYS A 27 -6.96 11.77 24.51
C LYS A 27 -6.76 10.42 25.18
N ILE A 28 -6.00 10.39 26.26
CA ILE A 28 -5.81 9.19 27.07
C ILE A 28 -6.95 9.13 28.09
N VAL A 29 -7.71 8.03 28.10
CA VAL A 29 -8.81 7.81 29.04
C VAL A 29 -8.37 6.76 30.05
N ARG A 30 -8.18 7.16 31.32
CA ARG A 30 -7.93 6.22 32.43
C ARG A 30 -9.24 5.91 33.13
N ALA A 31 -9.59 4.62 33.18
CA ALA A 31 -10.67 4.15 34.03
C ALA A 31 -10.17 3.95 35.47
N PRO A 32 -10.99 4.25 36.50
CA PRO A 32 -10.58 4.09 37.89
C PRO A 32 -10.24 2.62 38.20
N GLY A 33 -9.02 2.38 38.69
CA GLY A 33 -8.54 1.04 39.11
C GLY A 33 -7.67 0.27 38.10
N LYS A 34 -7.29 0.86 36.97
CA LYS A 34 -6.30 0.29 36.02
C LYS A 34 -5.14 1.25 35.77
N GLU A 35 -3.91 0.75 35.85
CA GLU A 35 -2.68 1.54 35.63
C GLU A 35 -2.46 1.94 34.16
N VAL A 36 -3.16 1.31 33.21
CA VAL A 36 -3.07 1.64 31.78
C VAL A 36 -4.45 2.02 31.26
N GLY A 37 -4.62 3.31 30.96
CA GLY A 37 -5.77 3.84 30.24
C GLY A 37 -5.51 3.82 28.74
N GLY A 38 -6.49 3.38 27.96
CA GLY A 38 -6.39 3.36 26.50
C GLY A 38 -6.25 4.76 25.92
N VAL A 39 -5.47 4.89 24.86
CA VAL A 39 -5.36 6.12 24.07
C VAL A 39 -6.48 6.11 23.03
N LYS A 40 -7.35 7.12 23.03
CA LYS A 40 -8.45 7.21 22.07
C LYS A 40 -8.36 8.52 21.29
N HIS A 41 -8.62 8.43 19.99
CA HIS A 41 -8.81 9.59 19.16
C HIS A 41 -10.13 10.30 19.54
N GLU A 42 -10.12 11.63 19.57
CA GLU A 42 -11.21 12.49 20.05
C GLU A 42 -12.57 12.17 19.40
N ALA A 43 -12.56 11.76 18.13
CA ALA A 43 -13.76 11.37 17.36
C ALA A 43 -14.42 10.05 17.80
N ASN A 44 -13.75 9.22 18.61
CA ASN A 44 -14.20 7.88 19.02
C ASN A 44 -14.67 7.80 20.48
N ILE A 45 -14.80 8.95 21.16
CA ILE A 45 -15.37 9.02 22.51
C ILE A 45 -16.89 9.12 22.39
N LYS A 46 -17.60 8.01 22.64
CA LYS A 46 -19.04 8.06 22.90
C LYS A 46 -19.24 8.54 24.33
N ASP A 47 -19.91 9.67 24.49
CA ASP A 47 -20.29 10.25 25.78
C ASP A 47 -21.27 9.33 26.53
N GLU A 48 -20.77 8.29 27.18
CA GLU A 48 -21.49 7.64 28.26
C GLU A 48 -20.51 7.30 29.38
N ASN A 49 -20.61 8.07 30.46
CA ASN A 49 -19.97 7.89 31.77
C ASN A 49 -18.44 7.78 31.79
N ASP A 50 -17.76 8.91 31.96
CA ASP A 50 -16.51 8.95 32.75
C ASP A 50 -16.19 10.41 33.16
N ALA A 51 -17.07 10.96 33.99
CA ALA A 51 -16.81 12.20 34.70
C ALA A 51 -16.05 11.90 36.01
N ALA A 52 -14.73 11.63 35.92
CA ALA A 52 -13.73 11.86 36.98
C ALA A 52 -12.42 11.09 36.72
N ALA A 53 -11.64 11.45 35.69
CA ALA A 53 -10.28 10.93 35.54
C ALA A 53 -9.26 12.09 35.51
N GLU A 54 -8.48 12.17 36.59
CA GLU A 54 -7.37 13.10 36.81
C GLU A 54 -6.24 12.91 35.77
N ARG A 55 -5.56 14.02 35.43
CA ARG A 55 -4.50 14.11 34.41
C ARG A 55 -3.12 14.01 35.07
N THR A 56 -2.19 13.27 34.47
CA THR A 56 -0.81 13.07 34.97
C THR A 56 0.21 13.34 33.85
N VAL A 57 1.31 14.01 34.19
CA VAL A 57 2.39 14.47 33.29
C VAL A 57 3.51 13.42 33.19
N ILE A 58 4.07 13.20 31.98
CA ILE A 58 5.35 12.48 31.79
C ILE A 58 6.22 13.28 30.81
N ALA A 59 7.42 13.67 31.22
CA ALA A 59 8.41 14.35 30.38
C ALA A 59 9.48 13.34 29.91
N ILE A 60 9.82 13.38 28.63
CA ILE A 60 10.99 12.67 28.07
C ILE A 60 11.87 13.73 27.40
N SER A 61 13.06 13.93 27.94
CA SER A 61 14.10 14.82 27.41
C SER A 61 15.16 14.00 26.68
N ASP A 62 15.52 14.41 25.47
CA ASP A 62 16.67 13.89 24.73
C ASP A 62 17.64 15.05 24.48
N ASP A 63 18.80 14.98 25.13
CA ASP A 63 19.92 15.91 25.01
C ASP A 63 20.76 15.49 23.81
N SER A 64 20.75 16.29 22.73
CA SER A 64 21.87 16.32 21.77
C SER A 64 21.85 17.61 20.94
N ASP A 65 22.63 18.58 21.41
CA ASP A 65 23.08 19.74 20.66
C ASP A 65 24.05 19.34 19.54
N SER A 66 23.91 19.94 18.34
CA SER A 66 25.02 20.63 17.66
C SER A 66 24.55 21.42 16.44
N ASP A 67 24.88 22.72 16.48
CA ASP A 67 24.67 23.77 15.48
C ASP A 67 25.48 23.60 14.19
N THR A 68 24.98 24.08 13.04
CA THR A 68 25.48 25.29 12.32
C THR A 68 24.76 25.57 10.98
N GLU A 69 24.90 26.82 10.52
CA GLU A 69 23.97 27.70 9.77
C GLU A 69 23.74 27.52 8.25
N ALA A 70 22.58 28.07 7.86
CA ALA A 70 22.08 28.78 6.67
C ALA A 70 22.93 29.00 5.39
N GLY A 71 22.25 28.85 4.24
CA GLY A 71 22.62 29.40 2.94
C GLY A 71 21.47 29.34 1.92
N ASP A 72 21.04 30.49 1.43
CA ASP A 72 19.87 30.83 0.60
C ASP A 72 20.05 30.45 -0.90
N ALA A 73 19.02 29.90 -1.56
CA ALA A 73 18.77 30.03 -3.01
C ALA A 73 17.49 29.32 -3.52
N ALA A 74 16.56 30.15 -4.01
CA ALA A 74 15.69 29.98 -5.19
C ALA A 74 14.55 28.94 -5.21
N GLU A 75 13.33 29.49 -5.31
CA GLU A 75 12.07 28.84 -5.72
C GLU A 75 12.19 28.05 -7.04
N LEU A 76 11.59 26.85 -7.05
CA LEU A 76 11.09 26.16 -8.24
C LEU A 76 9.63 25.73 -7.98
N PRO A 77 8.76 25.73 -9.01
CA PRO A 77 7.32 25.61 -8.85
C PRO A 77 6.87 24.21 -8.44
N ASP A 78 5.82 24.17 -7.61
CA ASP A 78 5.13 22.99 -7.07
C ASP A 78 4.78 21.96 -8.16
N ASP A 79 5.55 20.88 -8.20
CA ASP A 79 5.13 19.62 -8.77
C ASP A 79 5.23 18.53 -7.69
N VAL A 80 4.21 17.67 -7.68
CA VAL A 80 4.16 16.33 -7.09
C VAL A 80 4.58 16.13 -5.62
N ASN A 81 3.60 16.26 -4.72
CA ASN A 81 3.51 15.42 -3.51
C ASN A 81 2.02 15.38 -3.06
N ALA A 82 1.48 14.35 -2.41
CA ALA A 82 2.13 13.36 -1.57
C ALA A 82 1.34 12.05 -1.53
N ALA A 83 2.11 10.97 -1.33
CA ALA A 83 1.63 9.73 -0.79
C ALA A 83 0.84 9.98 0.50
N MET A 84 -0.41 9.50 0.56
CA MET A 84 -1.12 9.40 1.82
C MET A 84 -0.71 8.09 2.50
N PRO A 85 -0.16 8.13 3.73
CA PRO A 85 -0.05 6.92 4.56
C PRO A 85 -1.47 6.47 4.88
N MET A 86 -1.78 5.18 4.72
CA MET A 86 -3.05 4.65 5.19
C MET A 86 -2.89 4.18 6.62
N ASP A 87 -3.68 4.78 7.50
CA ASP A 87 -3.99 4.31 8.84
C ASP A 87 -4.32 2.81 8.83
N VAL A 88 -3.58 2.07 9.63
CA VAL A 88 -3.93 0.71 10.03
C VAL A 88 -3.91 0.73 11.55
N ASP A 89 -5.11 0.65 12.15
CA ASP A 89 -5.28 0.39 13.57
C ASP A 89 -4.60 -0.95 13.91
N ASP A 90 -3.40 -0.87 14.51
CA ASP A 90 -2.67 -2.01 15.06
C ASP A 90 -2.88 -2.05 16.57
N GLU A 91 -3.98 -2.68 16.99
CA GLU A 91 -4.26 -3.02 18.38
C GLU A 91 -4.07 -4.54 18.54
N GLY A 92 -3.01 -4.95 19.23
CA GLY A 92 -3.02 -6.18 20.03
C GLY A 92 -2.11 -7.32 19.59
N GLU A 93 -1.02 -7.46 20.37
CA GLU A 93 -0.42 -8.71 20.87
C GLU A 93 0.11 -9.77 19.88
N GLY A 94 1.36 -10.18 20.12
CA GLY A 94 2.14 -11.08 19.28
C GLY A 94 1.48 -12.43 19.02
N VAL A 95 1.28 -12.72 17.74
CA VAL A 95 0.94 -14.04 17.22
C VAL A 95 2.00 -14.39 16.17
N GLY A 96 2.58 -15.59 16.30
CA GLY A 96 3.83 -16.01 15.66
C GLY A 96 3.96 -15.64 14.18
N ALA A 97 5.20 -15.35 13.77
CA ALA A 97 5.56 -15.01 12.40
C ALA A 97 4.83 -15.91 11.40
N VAL A 98 3.74 -15.40 10.82
CA VAL A 98 2.95 -16.14 9.86
C VAL A 98 3.85 -16.35 8.63
N ASN A 99 4.30 -17.59 8.46
CA ASN A 99 5.30 -18.05 7.49
C ASN A 99 4.83 -17.85 6.03
N SER A 100 4.77 -16.59 5.61
CA SER A 100 4.51 -16.16 4.23
C SER A 100 5.78 -16.31 3.38
N VAL A 101 5.63 -16.25 2.06
CA VAL A 101 6.77 -16.25 1.12
C VAL A 101 7.72 -15.10 1.48
N SER A 102 9.02 -15.36 1.60
CA SER A 102 10.02 -14.33 1.88
C SER A 102 10.32 -13.49 0.64
N LYS A 103 10.92 -12.29 0.80
CA LYS A 103 11.32 -11.45 -0.35
C LYS A 103 12.28 -12.17 -1.32
N PRO A 104 13.33 -12.88 -0.88
CA PRO A 104 14.20 -13.63 -1.79
C PRO A 104 13.46 -14.72 -2.57
N GLU A 105 12.53 -15.43 -1.91
CA GLU A 105 11.74 -16.47 -2.58
C GLU A 105 10.74 -15.87 -3.56
N HIS A 106 10.17 -14.71 -3.26
CA HIS A 106 9.34 -13.95 -4.20
C HIS A 106 10.11 -13.59 -5.48
N LEU A 107 11.36 -13.13 -5.37
CA LEU A 107 12.19 -12.82 -6.54
C LEU A 107 12.42 -14.07 -7.40
N LYS A 108 12.73 -15.21 -6.77
CA LYS A 108 12.84 -16.49 -7.50
C LYS A 108 11.54 -16.88 -8.21
N VAL A 109 10.39 -16.70 -7.55
CA VAL A 109 9.07 -16.95 -8.17
C VAL A 109 8.85 -16.05 -9.39
N VAL A 110 9.24 -14.78 -9.31
CA VAL A 110 9.16 -13.84 -10.43
C VAL A 110 10.02 -14.33 -11.59
N ASP A 111 11.26 -14.70 -11.33
CA ASP A 111 12.18 -15.19 -12.36
C ASP A 111 11.73 -16.52 -12.97
N ASP A 112 11.35 -17.50 -12.14
CA ASP A 112 10.80 -18.79 -12.57
C ASP A 112 9.58 -18.59 -13.47
N TRP A 113 8.67 -17.68 -13.09
CA TRP A 113 7.49 -17.38 -13.88
C TRP A 113 7.84 -16.72 -15.21
N ARG A 114 8.76 -15.76 -15.24
CA ARG A 114 9.19 -15.07 -16.47
C ARG A 114 9.84 -16.06 -17.44
N ASN A 115 10.67 -16.96 -16.94
CA ASN A 115 11.30 -18.02 -17.74
C ASN A 115 10.27 -18.97 -18.36
N ALA A 116 9.20 -19.29 -17.63
CA ALA A 116 8.10 -20.11 -18.14
C ALA A 116 7.17 -19.35 -19.13
N HIS A 117 7.20 -18.02 -19.15
CA HIS A 117 6.30 -17.17 -19.93
C HIS A 117 7.06 -16.14 -20.77
N PRO A 118 7.87 -16.55 -21.77
CA PRO A 118 8.73 -15.63 -22.53
C PRO A 118 7.96 -14.56 -23.34
N ALA A 119 6.68 -14.80 -23.62
CA ALA A 119 5.81 -13.82 -24.29
C ALA A 119 5.21 -12.77 -23.34
N ALA A 120 5.26 -13.00 -22.02
CA ALA A 120 4.83 -12.02 -21.04
C ALA A 120 6.04 -11.16 -20.65
N PRO A 121 6.01 -9.84 -20.87
CA PRO A 121 7.17 -8.99 -20.58
C PRO A 121 7.46 -8.92 -19.08
N TRP A 122 6.42 -9.05 -18.25
CA TRP A 122 6.49 -8.96 -16.80
C TRP A 122 5.25 -9.61 -16.13
N PRO A 123 5.35 -10.06 -14.87
CA PRO A 123 4.16 -10.45 -14.08
C PRO A 123 3.26 -9.25 -13.78
N VAL A 124 3.87 -8.10 -13.50
CA VAL A 124 3.26 -6.78 -13.29
C VAL A 124 4.16 -5.71 -13.93
N PRO A 125 3.59 -4.65 -14.52
CA PRO A 125 4.37 -3.63 -15.22
C PRO A 125 5.36 -2.87 -14.31
N PRO A 126 6.48 -2.36 -14.87
CA PRO A 126 7.34 -1.39 -14.20
C PRO A 126 6.58 -0.17 -13.66
N VAL A 127 7.07 0.40 -12.56
CA VAL A 127 6.41 1.51 -11.86
C VAL A 127 6.27 2.76 -12.72
N GLU A 128 7.22 3.03 -13.61
CA GLU A 128 7.24 4.20 -14.48
C GLU A 128 6.10 4.14 -15.52
N LEU A 129 5.64 2.94 -15.87
CA LEU A 129 4.58 2.74 -16.86
C LEU A 129 3.17 2.84 -16.27
N ALA A 130 3.02 2.94 -14.94
CA ALA A 130 1.74 2.83 -14.25
C ALA A 130 0.69 3.81 -14.79
N GLN A 131 1.05 5.10 -14.84
CA GLN A 131 0.14 6.17 -15.25
C GLN A 131 -0.22 6.07 -16.74
N VAL A 132 0.78 5.82 -17.58
CA VAL A 132 0.62 5.69 -19.03
C VAL A 132 -0.27 4.49 -19.37
N LEU A 133 -0.04 3.34 -18.74
CA LEU A 133 -0.87 2.15 -18.90
C LEU A 133 -2.28 2.39 -18.38
N TYR A 134 -2.44 3.04 -17.24
CA TYR A 134 -3.75 3.35 -16.68
C TYR A 134 -4.59 4.24 -17.63
N ALA A 135 -3.99 5.33 -18.13
CA ALA A 135 -4.63 6.23 -19.08
C ALA A 135 -5.00 5.49 -20.38
N HIS A 136 -4.10 4.63 -20.87
CA HIS A 136 -4.35 3.83 -22.07
C HIS A 136 -5.48 2.81 -21.86
N ILE A 137 -5.51 2.08 -20.74
CA ILE A 137 -6.60 1.15 -20.41
C ILE A 137 -7.94 1.90 -20.36
N LYS A 138 -7.98 3.09 -19.76
CA LYS A 138 -9.20 3.92 -19.71
C LYS A 138 -9.65 4.32 -21.12
N LYS A 139 -8.72 4.71 -21.98
CA LYS A 139 -8.99 5.01 -23.40
C LYS A 139 -9.54 3.77 -24.12
N VAL A 140 -8.86 2.63 -24.06
CA VAL A 140 -9.28 1.37 -24.72
C VAL A 140 -10.66 0.93 -24.22
N TRP A 141 -10.94 1.06 -22.92
CA TRP A 141 -12.24 0.67 -22.37
C TRP A 141 -13.41 1.50 -22.91
N SER A 142 -13.16 2.75 -23.32
CA SER A 142 -14.18 3.62 -23.96
C SER A 142 -14.44 3.31 -25.44
N LEU A 143 -13.62 2.47 -26.07
CA LEU A 143 -13.79 2.07 -27.47
C LEU A 143 -14.84 0.97 -27.63
N LYS A 144 -15.40 0.86 -28.83
CA LYS A 144 -16.23 -0.29 -29.23
C LYS A 144 -15.40 -1.57 -29.26
N ASP A 145 -16.01 -2.71 -28.98
CA ASP A 145 -15.28 -3.99 -28.82
C ASP A 145 -14.41 -4.37 -30.03
N ASN A 146 -14.86 -4.07 -31.25
CA ASN A 146 -14.11 -4.34 -32.48
C ASN A 146 -12.88 -3.43 -32.66
N ASP A 147 -12.85 -2.26 -32.01
CA ASP A 147 -11.79 -1.27 -32.13
C ASP A 147 -10.74 -1.41 -31.01
N LYS A 148 -11.09 -2.05 -29.89
CA LYS A 148 -10.18 -2.27 -28.75
C LYS A 148 -8.86 -2.93 -29.16
N PRO A 149 -8.84 -4.03 -29.96
CA PRO A 149 -7.59 -4.70 -30.32
C PRO A 149 -6.73 -3.90 -31.30
N ARG A 150 -7.30 -2.89 -31.96
CA ARG A 150 -6.62 -2.04 -32.96
C ARG A 150 -5.99 -0.80 -32.33
N ALA A 151 -6.30 -0.49 -31.07
CA ALA A 151 -5.70 0.63 -30.36
C ALA A 151 -4.19 0.38 -30.16
N PRO A 152 -3.31 1.23 -30.70
CA PRO A 152 -1.88 1.05 -30.56
C PRO A 152 -1.44 1.32 -29.12
N LEU A 153 -0.50 0.53 -28.62
CA LEU A 153 0.14 0.77 -27.32
C LEU A 153 0.86 2.13 -27.33
N PRO A 154 0.91 2.84 -26.19
CA PRO A 154 1.67 4.08 -26.08
C PRO A 154 3.16 3.88 -26.37
N ALA A 155 3.83 4.87 -26.96
CA ALA A 155 5.25 4.78 -27.32
C ALA A 155 6.15 4.45 -26.11
N ALA A 156 5.92 5.10 -24.96
CA ALA A 156 6.65 4.81 -23.73
C ALA A 156 6.54 3.32 -23.31
N VAL A 157 5.39 2.68 -23.55
CA VAL A 157 5.22 1.25 -23.27
C VAL A 157 5.98 0.41 -24.30
N LEU A 158 5.91 0.77 -25.59
CA LEU A 158 6.60 0.05 -26.65
C LEU A 158 8.13 0.02 -26.46
N HIS A 159 8.72 1.09 -25.91
CA HIS A 159 10.16 1.16 -25.60
C HIS A 159 10.60 0.14 -24.54
N HIS A 160 9.69 -0.31 -23.67
CA HIS A 160 9.96 -1.32 -22.65
C HIS A 160 9.62 -2.75 -23.10
N LEU A 161 9.19 -2.93 -24.35
CA LEU A 161 8.78 -4.24 -24.87
C LEU A 161 9.80 -4.76 -25.87
N ASP A 162 10.50 -5.83 -25.48
CA ASP A 162 11.63 -6.39 -26.24
C ASP A 162 11.21 -7.16 -27.51
N SER A 163 9.92 -7.44 -27.70
CA SER A 163 9.45 -8.23 -28.84
C SER A 163 8.00 -7.93 -29.28
N PRO A 164 7.66 -8.18 -30.56
CA PRO A 164 6.27 -8.14 -31.04
C PRO A 164 5.35 -9.14 -30.31
N LEU A 165 5.89 -10.24 -29.79
CA LEU A 165 5.13 -11.21 -29.00
C LEU A 165 4.67 -10.58 -27.67
N SER A 166 5.57 -9.86 -26.99
CA SER A 166 5.28 -9.13 -25.76
C SER A 166 4.23 -8.04 -25.97
N GLN A 167 4.31 -7.32 -27.11
CA GLN A 167 3.30 -6.34 -27.51
C GLN A 167 1.93 -7.00 -27.70
N LYS A 168 1.86 -8.08 -28.49
CA LYS A 168 0.61 -8.81 -28.73
C LYS A 168 0.01 -9.36 -27.44
N TRP A 169 0.86 -9.87 -26.54
CA TRP A 169 0.44 -10.35 -25.23
C TRP A 169 -0.18 -9.23 -24.40
N LEU A 170 0.48 -8.08 -24.28
CA LEU A 170 0.01 -6.95 -23.48
C LEU A 170 -1.29 -6.37 -24.03
N THR A 171 -1.38 -6.16 -25.35
CA THR A 171 -2.62 -5.72 -26.01
C THR A 171 -3.76 -6.68 -25.71
N LYS A 172 -3.53 -7.99 -25.82
CA LYS A 172 -4.55 -9.00 -25.46
C LYS A 172 -4.99 -8.84 -24.01
N GLN A 173 -4.09 -8.56 -23.07
CA GLN A 173 -4.48 -8.35 -21.68
C GLN A 173 -5.34 -7.10 -21.51
N ILE A 174 -4.92 -5.97 -22.07
CA ILE A 174 -5.58 -4.68 -21.93
C ILE A 174 -7.03 -4.73 -22.46
N VAL A 175 -7.24 -5.37 -23.63
CA VAL A 175 -8.58 -5.51 -24.24
C VAL A 175 -9.59 -6.20 -23.32
N HIS A 176 -9.14 -7.14 -22.47
CA HIS A 176 -10.00 -7.91 -21.57
C HIS A 176 -10.15 -7.28 -20.18
N ILE A 177 -9.51 -6.14 -19.91
CA ILE A 177 -9.66 -5.43 -18.64
C ILE A 177 -11.01 -4.73 -18.62
N LYS A 178 -11.90 -5.17 -17.74
CA LYS A 178 -13.17 -4.51 -17.47
C LYS A 178 -12.95 -3.39 -16.47
N MET A 179 -12.99 -2.12 -16.86
CA MET A 179 -13.06 -1.01 -15.88
C MET A 179 -14.44 -0.99 -15.22
N LEU A 180 -14.46 -0.67 -13.92
CA LEU A 180 -15.70 -0.57 -13.15
C LEU A 180 -15.98 0.92 -12.93
N PRO A 181 -17.11 1.46 -13.40
CA PRO A 181 -17.39 2.91 -13.38
C PRO A 181 -17.21 3.55 -12.00
N ASN A 182 -17.60 2.82 -10.95
CA ASN A 182 -17.65 3.34 -9.58
C ASN A 182 -16.44 2.92 -8.72
N ARG A 183 -15.38 2.34 -9.32
CA ARG A 183 -14.18 1.92 -8.57
C ARG A 183 -12.92 2.47 -9.20
N LYS A 184 -12.20 3.29 -8.43
CA LYS A 184 -10.85 3.77 -8.74
C LYS A 184 -9.84 2.64 -8.52
N ARG A 185 -9.70 1.73 -9.48
CA ARG A 185 -8.62 0.74 -9.47
C ARG A 185 -7.34 1.33 -10.02
N ARG A 186 -6.19 0.91 -9.49
CA ARG A 186 -4.85 1.34 -9.94
C ARG A 186 -4.16 0.25 -10.74
N VAL A 187 -3.15 0.56 -11.52
CA VAL A 187 -2.27 -0.48 -12.10
C VAL A 187 -1.44 -1.08 -10.96
N LEU A 188 -1.42 -2.40 -10.81
CA LEU A 188 -0.45 -3.03 -9.93
C LEU A 188 0.91 -3.00 -10.62
N VAL A 189 1.93 -2.54 -9.93
CA VAL A 189 3.26 -2.31 -10.49
C VAL A 189 4.30 -3.12 -9.75
N ASP A 190 5.41 -3.37 -10.42
CA ASP A 190 6.62 -3.92 -9.82
C ASP A 190 7.21 -2.95 -8.79
N GLY A 191 7.94 -3.49 -7.81
CA GLY A 191 8.50 -2.76 -6.67
C GLY A 191 7.95 -3.22 -5.31
N PRO A 192 8.21 -2.48 -4.21
CA PRO A 192 7.87 -2.90 -2.85
C PRO A 192 6.38 -3.24 -2.69
N ILE A 193 5.52 -2.44 -3.33
CA ILE A 193 4.06 -2.59 -3.28
C ILE A 193 3.62 -3.95 -3.83
N PHE A 194 4.35 -4.56 -4.78
CA PHE A 194 3.95 -5.83 -5.38
C PHE A 194 3.99 -6.96 -4.34
N TYR A 195 5.14 -7.12 -3.68
CA TYR A 195 5.34 -8.12 -2.66
C TYR A 195 4.38 -7.91 -1.49
N ASP A 196 4.29 -6.68 -0.97
CA ASP A 196 3.45 -6.36 0.18
C ASP A 196 1.96 -6.61 -0.13
N THR A 197 1.53 -6.31 -1.36
CA THR A 197 0.17 -6.61 -1.83
C THR A 197 -0.11 -8.11 -1.87
N LEU A 198 0.84 -8.92 -2.32
CA LEU A 198 0.71 -10.38 -2.34
C LEU A 198 0.63 -10.94 -0.91
N VAL A 199 1.53 -10.53 -0.02
CA VAL A 199 1.53 -10.97 1.38
C VAL A 199 0.23 -10.57 2.09
N ALA A 200 -0.20 -9.32 1.97
CA ALA A 200 -1.43 -8.85 2.58
C ALA A 200 -2.67 -9.59 2.04
N ALA A 201 -2.73 -9.82 0.72
CA ALA A 201 -3.83 -10.59 0.12
C ALA A 201 -3.80 -12.07 0.54
N HIS A 202 -2.60 -12.63 0.78
CA HIS A 202 -2.44 -14.01 1.17
C HIS A 202 -2.77 -14.25 2.65
N ARG A 203 -2.34 -13.39 3.57
CA ARG A 203 -2.59 -13.55 5.01
C ARG A 203 -4.08 -13.50 5.38
N GLY A 204 -4.89 -12.80 4.57
CA GLY A 204 -6.31 -12.65 4.84
C GLY A 204 -6.59 -11.80 6.09
N SER A 205 -7.87 -11.68 6.44
CA SER A 205 -8.33 -10.79 7.54
C SER A 205 -8.13 -11.36 8.94
N SER A 206 -7.92 -12.68 9.07
CA SER A 206 -7.89 -13.36 10.37
C SER A 206 -6.50 -13.83 10.82
N GLY A 207 -5.44 -13.59 10.02
CA GLY A 207 -4.05 -13.94 10.33
C GLY A 207 -3.72 -15.44 10.40
N ASN A 208 -4.72 -16.29 10.67
CA ASN A 208 -4.54 -17.72 10.95
C ASN A 208 -4.75 -18.64 9.74
N ALA A 209 -5.39 -18.15 8.67
CA ALA A 209 -5.68 -18.95 7.48
C ALA A 209 -5.23 -18.23 6.21
N HIS A 210 -4.25 -18.81 5.53
CA HIS A 210 -3.76 -18.31 4.26
C HIS A 210 -4.80 -18.47 3.14
N ASN A 211 -4.99 -17.41 2.35
CA ASN A 211 -5.87 -17.39 1.20
C ASN A 211 -5.29 -18.16 0.02
N THR A 212 -6.14 -18.93 -0.66
CA THR A 212 -5.77 -19.59 -1.93
C THR A 212 -5.43 -18.57 -3.03
N ALA A 213 -4.70 -19.03 -4.06
CA ALA A 213 -4.38 -18.23 -5.25
C ALA A 213 -5.62 -17.59 -5.91
N SER A 214 -6.74 -18.32 -5.94
CA SER A 214 -8.02 -17.81 -6.48
C SER A 214 -8.58 -16.65 -5.64
N THR A 215 -8.52 -16.77 -4.32
CA THR A 215 -8.97 -15.72 -3.39
C THR A 215 -8.07 -14.49 -3.47
N MET A 216 -6.74 -14.68 -3.50
CA MET A 216 -5.77 -13.59 -3.68
C MET A 216 -6.05 -12.81 -4.97
N ARG A 217 -6.18 -13.52 -6.10
CA ARG A 217 -6.48 -12.92 -7.41
C ARG A 217 -7.76 -12.09 -7.36
N LYS A 218 -8.82 -12.58 -6.69
CA LYS A 218 -10.08 -11.85 -6.52
C LYS A 218 -9.90 -10.59 -5.68
N GLN A 219 -9.17 -10.67 -4.56
CA GLN A 219 -8.94 -9.51 -3.67
C GLN A 219 -8.10 -8.43 -4.37
N ILE A 220 -7.00 -8.83 -5.00
CA ILE A 220 -6.11 -7.93 -5.74
C ILE A 220 -6.87 -7.32 -6.93
N GLY A 221 -7.63 -8.11 -7.70
CA GLY A 221 -8.41 -7.62 -8.83
C GLY A 221 -9.55 -6.64 -8.50
N LYS A 222 -9.97 -6.56 -7.22
CA LYS A 222 -10.90 -5.53 -6.73
C LYS A 222 -10.23 -4.15 -6.65
N LYS A 223 -8.93 -4.11 -6.33
CA LYS A 223 -8.14 -2.87 -6.10
C LYS A 223 -7.29 -2.49 -7.31
N PHE A 224 -6.86 -3.48 -8.09
CA PHE A 224 -5.90 -3.29 -9.17
C PHE A 224 -6.39 -3.78 -10.53
N VAL A 225 -5.89 -3.15 -11.57
CA VAL A 225 -5.89 -3.61 -12.97
C VAL A 225 -4.48 -4.07 -13.34
N LEU A 226 -4.36 -4.91 -14.37
CA LEU A 226 -3.08 -5.52 -14.78
C LEU A 226 -2.33 -6.23 -13.64
N GLY A 227 -3.05 -6.99 -12.79
CA GLY A 227 -2.40 -7.89 -11.85
C GLY A 227 -1.83 -9.15 -12.52
N PRO A 228 -1.05 -9.96 -11.78
CA PRO A 228 -0.49 -11.20 -12.27
C PRO A 228 -1.51 -12.18 -12.86
N LYS A 229 -0.98 -13.15 -13.61
CA LYS A 229 -1.76 -14.28 -14.13
C LYS A 229 -2.06 -15.31 -13.06
N SER A 230 -3.06 -16.15 -13.32
CA SER A 230 -3.53 -17.16 -12.36
C SER A 230 -2.43 -18.16 -11.99
N ASP A 231 -1.62 -18.55 -12.96
CA ASP A 231 -0.44 -19.39 -12.78
C ASP A 231 0.61 -18.74 -11.87
N PHE A 232 0.83 -17.42 -11.97
CA PHE A 232 1.72 -16.69 -11.07
C PHE A 232 1.26 -16.81 -9.61
N TYR A 233 -0.04 -16.57 -9.34
CA TYR A 233 -0.56 -16.70 -7.98
C TYR A 233 -0.45 -18.15 -7.48
N ALA A 234 -0.70 -19.14 -8.34
CA ALA A 234 -0.55 -20.54 -7.96
C ALA A 234 0.90 -20.88 -7.60
N LEU A 235 1.85 -20.44 -8.43
CA LEU A 235 3.29 -20.61 -8.20
C LEU A 235 3.75 -19.90 -6.92
N TRP A 236 3.28 -18.68 -6.68
CA TRP A 236 3.63 -17.92 -5.48
C TRP A 236 3.09 -18.61 -4.22
N VAL A 237 1.82 -19.04 -4.23
CA VAL A 237 1.22 -19.76 -3.10
C VAL A 237 1.89 -21.12 -2.86
N SER A 238 2.30 -21.83 -3.92
CA SER A 238 3.02 -23.10 -3.76
C SER A 238 4.42 -22.95 -3.18
N ARG A 239 4.96 -21.73 -3.07
CA ARG A 239 6.21 -21.44 -2.34
C ARG A 239 5.97 -20.95 -0.92
N CYS A 240 4.71 -20.84 -0.47
CA CYS A 240 4.42 -20.41 0.88
C CYS A 240 4.70 -21.53 1.89
N PRO A 241 5.63 -21.33 2.85
CA PRO A 241 5.93 -22.35 3.84
C PRO A 241 4.74 -22.70 4.73
N GLY A 242 3.91 -21.72 5.11
CA GLY A 242 2.70 -21.96 5.90
C GLY A 242 1.54 -22.66 5.15
N CYS A 243 1.63 -22.84 3.83
CA CYS A 243 0.63 -23.59 3.06
C CYS A 243 1.07 -25.01 2.66
N ASN A 244 2.38 -25.30 2.75
CA ASN A 244 2.98 -26.57 2.35
C ASN A 244 3.26 -27.49 3.55
N GLN A 245 2.78 -27.12 4.73
CA GLN A 245 2.81 -27.91 5.97
C GLN A 245 1.46 -28.59 6.16
#